data_AF-A0A2N2X394-F1
#
_entry.id   AF-A0A2N2X394-F1
#
_cell.length_a   1.000
_cell.length_b   1.000
_cell.length_c   1.000
_cell.angle_alpha   90.00
_cell.angle_beta   90.00
_cell.angle_gamma   90.00
#
_symmetry.space_group_name_H-M   'P 1'
#
loop_
_entity.id
_entity.type
_entity.pdbx_description
1 polymer ?
#
loop_
_entity_poly.entity_id
_entity_poly.type
_entity_poly.pdbx_seq_one_letter_code
_entity_poly.pdbx_strand_id
1 'polypeptide(L)'
;MKKVIAFSITLLFASISQAETYKSIATGFWENNSTWDLNQFPDGSKENTITISSGDTVTATNLNVAKATTIIVENGAALIINTLDVNIDAAEARKDFILDVKDGGLLIINGNFTAAKDASLTIDGNATITGDLTLGNNAKITVDSDGTSGGTLNIGGDLTVGTGSELLGYGNVTVAGTVDPLIAGDTQLPIELTHFAATSNENDVTIYWQTASEENNHYFTIERSVDGISFKTIGTVMGAGNSQITLNYSFTDVSPLSGTTYYRLQQTDFDGKFEIFNMVSVSFYNEGTLKVFPNPASSYITIDFGGLTAQSQIQIMNLHGQVVKTLSVWESVQTIDLSDLAAGNYLLTIANGNQPIVKRIVIQ
;
A
#
# COMPACT_ATOMS: atom_id res chain seq x y z
N MET A 1 32.14 14.70 -74.70
CA MET A 1 30.96 14.33 -73.89
C MET A 1 31.33 14.39 -72.41
N LYS A 2 30.78 15.34 -71.65
CA LYS A 2 30.70 15.24 -70.18
C LYS A 2 29.27 15.63 -69.81
N LYS A 3 28.49 14.65 -69.35
CA LYS A 3 27.11 14.82 -68.92
C LYS A 3 27.11 15.63 -67.62
N VAL A 4 26.42 16.76 -67.61
CA VAL A 4 26.05 17.46 -66.37
C VAL A 4 24.80 16.78 -65.85
N ILE A 5 24.90 16.15 -64.68
CA ILE A 5 23.77 15.52 -63.99
C ILE A 5 23.21 16.58 -63.04
N ALA A 6 22.01 17.07 -63.33
CA ALA A 6 21.26 17.93 -62.41
C ALA A 6 20.53 17.05 -61.39
N PHE A 7 20.90 17.17 -60.10
CA PHE A 7 20.13 16.59 -59.01
C PHE A 7 19.02 17.58 -58.61
N SER A 8 17.75 17.21 -58.81
CA SER A 8 16.63 17.87 -58.15
C SER A 8 16.54 17.35 -56.72
N ILE A 9 16.74 18.24 -55.75
CA ILE A 9 16.47 17.96 -54.34
C ILE A 9 15.00 18.30 -54.11
N THR A 10 14.15 17.28 -54.02
CA THR A 10 12.79 17.42 -53.52
C THR A 10 12.88 17.53 -51.99
N LEU A 11 12.74 18.74 -51.44
CA LEU A 11 12.53 18.90 -49.99
C LEU A 11 11.15 18.32 -49.65
N LEU A 12 11.12 17.15 -49.03
CA LEU A 12 9.95 16.69 -48.28
C LEU A 12 9.88 17.55 -47.00
N PHE A 13 8.99 18.53 -46.98
CA PHE A 13 8.57 19.12 -45.71
C PHE A 13 7.67 18.09 -45.02
N ALA A 14 8.24 17.31 -44.10
CA ALA A 14 7.42 16.63 -43.10
C ALA A 14 6.78 17.76 -42.27
N SER A 15 5.47 17.99 -42.46
CA SER A 15 4.72 18.87 -41.59
C SER A 15 4.73 18.24 -40.20
N ILE A 16 5.57 18.77 -39.31
CA ILE A 16 5.44 18.48 -37.88
C ILE A 16 4.10 19.09 -37.48
N SER A 17 3.10 18.25 -37.23
CA SER A 17 1.82 18.66 -36.66
C SER A 17 2.12 19.30 -35.31
N GLN A 18 2.01 20.62 -35.21
CA GLN A 18 2.09 21.32 -33.94
C GLN A 18 0.78 21.10 -33.19
N ALA A 19 0.86 20.81 -31.89
CA ALA A 19 -0.33 20.75 -31.05
C ALA A 19 -1.04 22.10 -31.03
N GLU A 20 -2.35 22.10 -31.30
CA GLU A 20 -3.18 23.29 -31.24
C GLU A 20 -3.86 23.40 -29.88
N THR A 21 -4.05 24.62 -29.39
CA THR A 21 -4.73 24.87 -28.12
C THR A 21 -5.99 25.66 -28.38
N TYR A 22 -7.11 25.17 -27.87
CA TYR A 22 -8.42 25.78 -28.00
C TYR A 22 -8.99 26.07 -26.62
N LYS A 23 -9.60 27.24 -26.46
CA LYS A 23 -10.38 27.57 -25.27
C LYS A 23 -11.77 28.00 -25.65
N SER A 24 -12.78 27.53 -24.92
CA SER A 24 -14.11 28.10 -25.07
C SER A 24 -14.10 29.55 -24.59
N ILE A 25 -14.78 30.41 -25.34
CA ILE A 25 -14.97 31.83 -25.01
C ILE A 25 -16.44 32.16 -24.76
N ALA A 26 -17.33 31.20 -24.98
CA ALA A 26 -18.75 31.29 -24.76
C ALA A 26 -19.38 29.89 -24.72
N THR A 27 -20.51 29.80 -24.03
CA THR A 27 -21.44 28.68 -24.15
C THR A 27 -21.90 28.49 -25.60
N GLY A 28 -21.89 27.24 -26.09
CA GLY A 28 -22.31 26.96 -27.45
C GLY A 28 -22.09 25.51 -27.88
N PHE A 29 -21.99 25.31 -29.19
CA PHE A 29 -21.79 23.99 -29.78
C PHE A 29 -20.32 23.77 -30.11
N TRP A 30 -19.82 22.56 -29.89
CA TRP A 30 -18.45 22.16 -30.22
C TRP A 30 -18.14 22.48 -31.68
N GLU A 31 -19.05 22.15 -32.59
CA GLU A 31 -18.90 22.31 -34.04
C GLU A 31 -19.09 23.76 -34.52
N ASN A 32 -19.30 24.72 -33.62
CA ASN A 32 -19.46 26.13 -33.95
C ASN A 32 -18.15 26.90 -33.72
N ASN A 33 -17.61 27.49 -34.79
CA ASN A 33 -16.42 28.33 -34.74
C ASN A 33 -16.49 29.43 -33.68
N SER A 34 -17.65 30.06 -33.46
CA SER A 34 -17.77 31.18 -32.52
C SER A 34 -17.67 30.76 -31.05
N THR A 35 -17.69 29.46 -30.75
CA THR A 35 -17.51 28.93 -29.39
C THR A 35 -16.05 29.01 -28.95
N TRP A 36 -15.11 29.11 -29.88
CA TRP A 36 -13.68 28.95 -29.64
C TRP A 36 -12.90 30.24 -29.90
N ASP A 37 -11.84 30.45 -29.13
CA ASP A 37 -10.93 31.60 -29.19
C ASP A 37 -10.28 31.82 -30.58
N LEU A 38 -9.99 30.73 -31.30
CA LEU A 38 -9.41 30.79 -32.65
C LEU A 38 -10.46 31.04 -33.75
N ASN A 39 -11.74 31.21 -33.40
CA ASN A 39 -12.86 31.26 -34.35
C ASN A 39 -12.86 30.05 -35.32
N GLN A 40 -12.45 28.90 -34.79
CA GLN A 40 -12.38 27.62 -35.45
C GLN A 40 -12.58 26.55 -34.37
N PHE A 41 -13.41 25.54 -34.61
CA PHE A 41 -13.54 24.43 -33.67
C PHE A 41 -12.34 23.47 -33.71
N PRO A 42 -12.10 22.70 -32.64
CA PRO A 42 -10.99 21.76 -32.55
C PRO A 42 -10.98 20.73 -33.68
N ASP A 43 -9.90 20.70 -34.46
CA ASP A 43 -9.71 19.73 -35.54
C ASP A 43 -9.21 18.41 -34.98
N GLY A 44 -10.10 17.40 -34.94
CA GLY A 44 -9.80 16.06 -34.44
C GLY A 44 -8.68 15.32 -35.18
N SER A 45 -8.24 15.80 -36.35
CA SER A 45 -7.10 15.24 -37.08
C SER A 45 -5.73 15.73 -36.59
N LYS A 46 -5.71 16.69 -35.66
CA LYS A 46 -4.50 17.28 -35.07
C LYS A 46 -4.35 16.93 -33.61
N GLU A 47 -3.13 17.09 -33.10
CA GLU A 47 -2.93 17.05 -31.65
C GLU A 47 -3.55 18.30 -31.01
N ASN A 48 -4.32 18.15 -29.94
CA ASN A 48 -5.06 19.26 -29.34
C ASN A 48 -4.94 19.30 -27.81
N THR A 49 -4.94 20.51 -27.26
CA THR A 49 -5.35 20.76 -25.87
C THR A 49 -6.58 21.64 -25.89
N ILE A 50 -7.67 21.16 -25.31
CA ILE A 50 -8.99 21.78 -25.42
C ILE A 50 -9.47 22.06 -24.01
N THR A 51 -9.71 23.32 -23.68
CA THR A 51 -10.22 23.73 -22.37
C THR A 51 -11.62 24.29 -22.51
N ILE A 52 -12.57 23.69 -21.79
CA ILE A 52 -13.88 24.29 -21.56
C ILE A 52 -13.72 25.19 -20.33
N SER A 53 -13.73 26.50 -20.58
CA SER A 53 -13.44 27.54 -19.60
C SER A 53 -14.54 27.62 -18.55
N SER A 54 -14.16 28.02 -17.33
CA SER A 54 -15.11 28.20 -16.21
C SER A 54 -16.35 29.03 -16.62
N GLY A 55 -17.54 28.51 -16.32
CA GLY A 55 -18.82 29.14 -16.62
C GLY A 55 -19.38 28.84 -18.02
N ASP A 56 -18.61 28.23 -18.91
CA ASP A 56 -19.08 27.83 -20.23
C ASP A 56 -19.70 26.42 -20.23
N THR A 57 -20.75 26.26 -21.03
CA THR A 57 -21.28 24.93 -21.40
C THR A 57 -21.04 24.70 -22.89
N VAL A 58 -20.30 23.66 -23.24
CA VAL A 58 -20.08 23.24 -24.62
C VAL A 58 -20.82 21.94 -24.88
N THR A 59 -21.69 21.95 -25.90
CA THR A 59 -22.44 20.76 -26.34
C THR A 59 -21.88 20.24 -27.65
N ALA A 60 -21.59 18.95 -27.74
CA ALA A 60 -21.16 18.28 -28.96
C ALA A 60 -22.22 17.28 -29.41
N THR A 61 -22.40 17.12 -30.72
CA THR A 61 -23.21 16.03 -31.30
C THR A 61 -22.36 14.83 -31.69
N ASN A 62 -21.05 15.04 -31.78
CA ASN A 62 -20.05 14.00 -31.93
C ASN A 62 -18.71 14.50 -31.36
N LEU A 63 -17.88 13.60 -30.87
CA LEU A 63 -16.50 13.88 -30.49
C LEU A 63 -15.59 12.92 -31.25
N ASN A 64 -15.01 13.40 -32.34
CA ASN A 64 -14.06 12.65 -33.14
C ASN A 64 -12.66 13.23 -32.93
N VAL A 65 -11.79 12.50 -32.22
CA VAL A 65 -10.40 12.86 -32.00
C VAL A 65 -9.51 11.68 -32.37
N ALA A 66 -8.75 11.82 -33.45
CA ALA A 66 -7.94 10.75 -34.04
C ALA A 66 -6.43 10.89 -33.73
N LYS A 67 -6.04 11.96 -33.02
CA LYS A 67 -4.68 12.24 -32.57
C LYS A 67 -4.68 12.61 -31.08
N ALA A 68 -3.48 12.78 -30.52
CA ALA A 68 -3.26 13.14 -29.13
C ALA A 68 -4.15 14.31 -28.70
N THR A 69 -5.05 14.09 -27.76
CA THR A 69 -5.98 15.14 -27.34
C THR A 69 -6.11 15.15 -25.83
N THR A 70 -5.91 16.32 -25.25
CA THR A 70 -6.25 16.61 -23.86
C THR A 70 -7.51 17.46 -23.83
N ILE A 71 -8.54 17.01 -23.12
CA ILE A 71 -9.76 17.78 -22.86
C ILE A 71 -9.81 18.09 -21.37
N ILE A 72 -9.93 19.38 -21.04
CA ILE A 72 -10.02 19.88 -19.67
C ILE A 72 -11.37 20.55 -19.50
N VAL A 73 -12.15 20.12 -18.51
CA VAL A 73 -13.39 20.80 -18.09
C VAL A 73 -13.10 21.49 -16.77
N GLU A 74 -13.02 22.82 -16.78
CA GLU A 74 -12.69 23.61 -15.59
C GLU A 74 -13.83 23.64 -14.56
N ASN A 75 -13.53 24.17 -13.37
CA ASN A 75 -14.52 24.38 -12.31
C ASN A 75 -15.68 25.24 -12.82
N GLY A 76 -16.91 24.76 -12.66
CA GLY A 76 -18.13 25.43 -13.11
C GLY A 76 -18.34 25.39 -14.63
N ALA A 77 -17.52 24.66 -15.38
CA ALA A 77 -17.70 24.41 -16.80
C ALA A 77 -18.46 23.08 -17.03
N ALA A 78 -19.08 22.95 -18.21
CA ALA A 78 -19.76 21.71 -18.60
C ALA A 78 -19.45 21.29 -20.04
N LEU A 79 -19.11 20.02 -20.24
CA LEU A 79 -19.05 19.37 -21.54
C LEU A 79 -20.16 18.34 -21.66
N ILE A 80 -21.05 18.51 -22.64
CA ILE A 80 -22.18 17.62 -22.88
C ILE A 80 -22.06 17.02 -24.28
N ILE A 81 -21.99 15.71 -24.39
CA ILE A 81 -21.85 14.99 -25.66
C ILE A 81 -23.12 14.20 -25.93
N ASN A 82 -23.87 14.61 -26.95
CA ASN A 82 -25.13 14.00 -27.38
C ASN A 82 -24.90 13.12 -28.61
N THR A 83 -24.29 11.96 -28.41
CA THR A 83 -24.06 10.96 -29.47
C THR A 83 -24.42 9.57 -28.95
N LEU A 84 -24.73 8.65 -29.86
CA LEU A 84 -24.91 7.23 -29.51
C LEU A 84 -23.60 6.60 -29.04
N ASP A 85 -22.50 6.92 -29.73
CA ASP A 85 -21.17 6.41 -29.43
C ASP A 85 -20.15 7.53 -29.58
N VAL A 86 -19.26 7.65 -28.60
CA VAL A 86 -17.98 8.36 -28.71
C VAL A 86 -16.91 7.30 -28.84
N ASN A 87 -16.08 7.35 -29.89
CA ASN A 87 -15.03 6.37 -30.12
C ASN A 87 -13.69 7.05 -30.47
N ILE A 88 -12.64 6.76 -29.70
CA ILE A 88 -11.28 7.29 -29.89
C ILE A 88 -10.40 6.20 -30.52
N ASP A 89 -10.55 5.95 -31.82
CA ASP A 89 -10.06 4.74 -32.51
C ASP A 89 -8.56 4.75 -32.87
N ALA A 90 -7.75 4.38 -31.88
CA ALA A 90 -6.58 3.47 -31.86
C ALA A 90 -5.52 3.36 -33.00
N ALA A 91 -5.75 3.85 -34.22
CA ALA A 91 -5.10 3.37 -35.44
C ALA A 91 -3.57 3.58 -35.55
N GLU A 92 -2.93 4.37 -34.70
CA GLU A 92 -1.49 4.52 -34.70
C GLU A 92 -0.95 4.76 -33.29
N ALA A 93 -0.31 3.76 -32.67
CA ALA A 93 0.80 3.87 -31.69
C ALA A 93 0.77 4.96 -30.58
N ARG A 94 -0.35 5.64 -30.31
CA ARG A 94 -0.40 6.87 -29.50
C ARG A 94 -1.22 6.63 -28.24
N LYS A 95 -0.60 6.94 -27.09
CA LYS A 95 -1.12 6.75 -25.73
C LYS A 95 -2.01 7.92 -25.29
N ASP A 96 -2.49 8.70 -26.25
CA ASP A 96 -2.37 10.15 -26.11
C ASP A 96 -3.72 10.85 -25.81
N PHE A 97 -4.72 10.17 -25.24
CA PHE A 97 -6.01 10.77 -24.88
C PHE A 97 -6.11 11.00 -23.36
N ILE A 98 -6.30 12.26 -22.98
CA ILE A 98 -6.47 12.69 -21.58
C ILE A 98 -7.79 13.44 -21.46
N LEU A 99 -8.61 13.02 -20.50
CA LEU A 99 -9.83 13.71 -20.11
C LEU A 99 -9.71 14.09 -18.64
N ASP A 100 -9.81 15.38 -18.35
CA ASP A 100 -9.55 15.95 -17.03
C ASP A 100 -10.74 16.84 -16.63
N VAL A 101 -11.62 16.29 -15.80
CA VAL A 101 -12.78 17.01 -15.26
C VAL A 101 -12.40 17.52 -13.88
N LYS A 102 -12.10 18.82 -13.79
CA LYS A 102 -11.69 19.47 -12.54
C LYS A 102 -12.82 19.49 -11.51
N ASP A 103 -12.44 19.72 -10.25
CA ASP A 103 -13.39 19.98 -9.17
C ASP A 103 -14.43 21.04 -9.61
N GLY A 104 -15.72 20.75 -9.37
CA GLY A 104 -16.86 21.56 -9.82
C GLY A 104 -17.16 21.52 -11.33
N GLY A 105 -16.35 20.85 -12.15
CA GLY A 105 -16.60 20.61 -13.57
C GLY A 105 -17.63 19.50 -13.80
N LEU A 106 -18.31 19.55 -14.95
CA LEU A 106 -19.34 18.57 -15.32
C LEU A 106 -19.08 17.97 -16.71
N LEU A 107 -19.07 16.64 -16.79
CA LEU A 107 -19.06 15.89 -18.04
C LEU A 107 -20.33 15.04 -18.15
N ILE A 108 -21.01 15.11 -19.29
CA ILE A 108 -22.12 14.22 -19.61
C ILE A 108 -21.90 13.63 -21.00
N ILE A 109 -21.90 12.30 -21.11
CA ILE A 109 -21.91 11.57 -22.38
C ILE A 109 -23.22 10.79 -22.45
N ASN A 110 -24.12 11.23 -23.32
CA ASN A 110 -25.45 10.63 -23.51
C ASN A 110 -25.41 9.44 -24.50
N GLY A 111 -24.51 8.50 -24.25
CA GLY A 111 -24.27 7.31 -25.05
C GLY A 111 -23.11 6.48 -24.51
N ASN A 112 -22.53 5.64 -25.36
CA ASN A 112 -21.34 4.86 -25.03
C ASN A 112 -20.06 5.70 -25.19
N PHE A 113 -19.07 5.46 -24.34
CA PHE A 113 -17.74 6.04 -24.46
C PHE A 113 -16.71 4.94 -24.62
N THR A 114 -16.02 4.93 -25.76
CA THR A 114 -14.91 4.03 -26.06
C THR A 114 -13.63 4.82 -26.28
N ALA A 115 -12.56 4.47 -25.57
CA ALA A 115 -11.23 4.99 -25.83
C ALA A 115 -10.19 3.88 -26.01
N ALA A 116 -9.21 4.13 -26.87
CA ALA A 116 -8.12 3.20 -27.13
C ALA A 116 -7.22 2.95 -25.90
N LYS A 117 -6.18 2.14 -26.10
CA LYS A 117 -5.17 1.85 -25.09
C LYS A 117 -4.55 3.13 -24.51
N ASP A 118 -4.13 3.03 -23.26
CA ASP A 118 -3.40 4.07 -22.53
C ASP A 118 -4.18 5.39 -22.30
N ALA A 119 -5.50 5.39 -22.49
CA ALA A 119 -6.35 6.54 -22.20
C ALA A 119 -6.34 6.87 -20.69
N SER A 120 -6.31 8.17 -20.36
CA SER A 120 -6.36 8.64 -18.97
C SER A 120 -7.59 9.50 -18.72
N LEU A 121 -8.40 9.12 -17.73
CA LEU A 121 -9.57 9.86 -17.27
C LEU A 121 -9.34 10.27 -15.82
N THR A 122 -9.28 11.57 -15.54
CA THR A 122 -9.22 12.13 -14.19
C THR A 122 -10.51 12.90 -13.92
N ILE A 123 -11.26 12.50 -12.90
CA ILE A 123 -12.59 13.03 -12.58
C ILE A 123 -12.58 13.53 -11.13
N ASP A 124 -12.20 14.78 -10.94
CA ASP A 124 -12.30 15.49 -9.65
C ASP A 124 -13.69 16.15 -9.49
N GLY A 125 -14.35 16.47 -10.61
CA GLY A 125 -15.74 16.94 -10.65
C GLY A 125 -16.76 15.81 -10.83
N ASN A 126 -17.80 16.04 -11.63
CA ASN A 126 -18.85 15.06 -11.88
C ASN A 126 -18.86 14.59 -13.34
N ALA A 127 -18.85 13.29 -13.56
CA ALA A 127 -18.96 12.67 -14.88
C ALA A 127 -20.11 11.67 -14.92
N THR A 128 -20.90 11.73 -16.00
CA THR A 128 -21.97 10.75 -16.28
C THR A 128 -21.83 10.23 -17.70
N ILE A 129 -21.79 8.91 -17.86
CA ILE A 129 -21.86 8.20 -19.13
C ILE A 129 -23.13 7.38 -19.08
N THR A 130 -24.13 7.68 -19.92
CA THR A 130 -25.43 7.01 -19.82
C THR A 130 -25.42 5.59 -20.39
N GLY A 131 -24.45 5.27 -21.24
CA GLY A 131 -24.22 3.93 -21.81
C GLY A 131 -22.98 3.25 -21.24
N ASP A 132 -22.33 2.44 -22.06
CA ASP A 132 -21.15 1.66 -21.71
C ASP A 132 -19.88 2.52 -21.69
N LEU A 133 -18.97 2.24 -20.77
CA LEU A 133 -17.60 2.75 -20.76
C LEU A 133 -16.64 1.62 -21.14
N THR A 134 -15.96 1.75 -22.28
CA THR A 134 -14.93 0.81 -22.75
C THR A 134 -13.59 1.50 -22.89
N LEU A 135 -12.56 1.08 -22.15
CA LEU A 135 -11.20 1.58 -22.31
C LEU A 135 -10.24 0.47 -22.75
N GLY A 136 -9.26 0.78 -23.59
CA GLY A 136 -8.24 -0.17 -24.03
C GLY A 136 -7.26 -0.57 -22.91
N ASN A 137 -6.21 -1.33 -23.27
CA ASN A 137 -5.16 -1.76 -22.33
C ASN A 137 -4.44 -0.59 -21.67
N ASN A 138 -3.97 -0.77 -20.43
CA ASN A 138 -3.26 0.23 -19.63
C ASN A 138 -4.01 1.56 -19.49
N ALA A 139 -5.34 1.55 -19.56
CA ALA A 139 -6.10 2.75 -19.31
C ALA A 139 -6.01 3.12 -17.82
N LYS A 140 -6.08 4.41 -17.53
CA LYS A 140 -6.08 4.93 -16.16
C LYS A 140 -7.36 5.69 -15.91
N ILE A 141 -8.12 5.29 -14.92
CA ILE A 141 -9.26 6.05 -14.39
C ILE A 141 -8.85 6.52 -13.00
N THR A 142 -9.00 7.80 -12.70
CA THR A 142 -8.77 8.37 -11.37
C THR A 142 -9.96 9.22 -11.00
N VAL A 143 -10.68 8.87 -9.95
CA VAL A 143 -11.87 9.62 -9.49
C VAL A 143 -11.58 10.21 -8.12
N ASP A 144 -11.73 11.52 -7.98
CA ASP A 144 -11.29 12.30 -6.82
C ASP A 144 -9.80 12.07 -6.53
N SER A 145 -8.94 12.70 -7.32
CA SER A 145 -7.50 12.48 -7.28
C SER A 145 -6.84 12.98 -5.99
N ASP A 146 -7.46 13.93 -5.30
CA ASP A 146 -6.96 14.52 -4.06
C ASP A 146 -7.70 14.05 -2.80
N GLY A 147 -8.85 13.39 -2.95
CA GLY A 147 -9.67 12.88 -1.86
C GLY A 147 -10.46 13.95 -1.11
N THR A 148 -10.52 15.16 -1.67
CA THR A 148 -11.21 16.31 -1.08
C THR A 148 -12.25 16.92 -2.01
N SER A 149 -12.15 16.64 -3.32
CA SER A 149 -13.04 17.20 -4.34
C SER A 149 -14.40 16.49 -4.39
N GLY A 150 -14.48 15.25 -3.91
CA GLY A 150 -15.73 14.48 -3.89
C GLY A 150 -16.19 14.04 -5.28
N GLY A 151 -15.24 13.83 -6.20
CA GLY A 151 -15.50 13.49 -7.59
C GLY A 151 -16.37 12.24 -7.75
N THR A 152 -17.22 12.24 -8.78
CA THR A 152 -18.11 11.11 -9.09
C THR A 152 -18.08 10.72 -10.56
N LEU A 153 -18.09 9.41 -10.82
CA LEU A 153 -18.23 8.83 -12.16
C LEU A 153 -19.41 7.86 -12.17
N ASN A 154 -20.47 8.20 -12.91
CA ASN A 154 -21.66 7.37 -13.07
C ASN A 154 -21.69 6.75 -14.47
N ILE A 155 -21.80 5.43 -14.56
CA ILE A 155 -21.86 4.65 -15.80
C ILE A 155 -23.18 3.89 -15.82
N GLY A 156 -24.02 4.22 -16.80
CA GLY A 156 -25.36 3.65 -16.95
C GLY A 156 -25.39 2.26 -17.58
N GLY A 157 -24.31 1.85 -18.27
CA GLY A 157 -24.13 0.54 -18.87
C GLY A 157 -22.98 -0.25 -18.21
N ASP A 158 -22.29 -1.04 -19.03
CA ASP A 158 -21.14 -1.85 -18.63
C ASP A 158 -19.85 -1.02 -18.52
N LEU A 159 -18.95 -1.40 -17.61
CA LEU A 159 -17.57 -0.91 -17.54
C LEU A 159 -16.61 -2.01 -17.99
N THR A 160 -16.01 -1.85 -19.16
CA THR A 160 -15.02 -2.76 -19.74
C THR A 160 -13.67 -2.09 -19.85
N VAL A 161 -12.59 -2.76 -19.45
CA VAL A 161 -11.23 -2.26 -19.63
C VAL A 161 -10.26 -3.30 -20.14
N GLY A 162 -9.23 -2.86 -20.85
CA GLY A 162 -8.16 -3.74 -21.30
C GLY A 162 -7.18 -4.13 -20.19
N THR A 163 -6.32 -5.10 -20.48
CA THR A 163 -5.29 -5.60 -19.55
C THR A 163 -4.37 -4.50 -19.05
N GLY A 164 -4.00 -4.53 -17.77
CA GLY A 164 -3.07 -3.58 -17.15
C GLY A 164 -3.67 -2.20 -16.85
N SER A 165 -5.00 -2.06 -16.97
CA SER A 165 -5.69 -0.82 -16.61
C SER A 165 -5.84 -0.67 -15.10
N GLU A 166 -5.87 0.56 -14.63
CA GLU A 166 -5.95 0.90 -13.21
C GLU A 166 -7.15 1.82 -12.97
N LEU A 167 -7.90 1.55 -11.90
CA LEU A 167 -8.87 2.47 -11.32
C LEU A 167 -8.32 2.95 -9.97
N LEU A 168 -8.11 4.26 -9.84
CA LEU A 168 -7.51 4.91 -8.68
C LEU A 168 -8.41 6.02 -8.12
N GLY A 169 -8.00 6.59 -6.99
CA GLY A 169 -8.60 7.77 -6.38
C GLY A 169 -9.59 7.42 -5.27
N TYR A 170 -10.16 8.46 -4.66
CA TYR A 170 -10.98 8.34 -3.45
C TYR A 170 -12.48 8.53 -3.71
N GLY A 171 -12.85 8.78 -4.97
CA GLY A 171 -14.18 9.19 -5.38
C GLY A 171 -15.09 8.02 -5.66
N ASN A 172 -16.36 8.33 -5.95
CA ASN A 172 -17.36 7.30 -6.15
C ASN A 172 -17.50 6.93 -7.63
N VAL A 173 -17.33 5.64 -7.95
CA VAL A 173 -17.68 5.06 -9.25
C VAL A 173 -18.92 4.21 -9.09
N THR A 174 -19.97 4.55 -9.84
CA THR A 174 -21.21 3.75 -9.88
C THR A 174 -21.37 3.17 -11.28
N VAL A 175 -21.50 1.84 -11.37
CA VAL A 175 -21.75 1.13 -12.63
C VAL A 175 -23.07 0.38 -12.49
N ALA A 176 -24.02 0.63 -13.40
CA ALA A 176 -25.33 -0.01 -13.38
C ALA A 176 -25.32 -1.39 -14.07
N GLY A 177 -24.43 -1.60 -15.04
CA GLY A 177 -24.22 -2.86 -15.73
C GLY A 177 -23.18 -3.76 -15.05
N THR A 178 -22.50 -4.55 -15.87
CA THR A 178 -21.39 -5.40 -15.47
C THR A 178 -20.08 -4.61 -15.40
N VAL A 179 -19.21 -4.99 -14.48
CA VAL A 179 -17.84 -4.48 -14.39
C VAL A 179 -16.92 -5.62 -14.77
N ASP A 180 -15.98 -5.35 -15.69
CA ASP A 180 -14.92 -6.31 -16.00
C ASP A 180 -14.22 -6.74 -14.69
N PRO A 181 -14.07 -8.04 -14.40
CA PRO A 181 -13.42 -8.51 -13.18
C PRO A 181 -12.00 -7.98 -12.98
N LEU A 182 -11.37 -7.42 -14.01
CA LEU A 182 -10.07 -6.73 -13.89
C LEU A 182 -10.17 -5.35 -13.20
N ILE A 183 -11.35 -4.71 -13.18
CA ILE A 183 -11.60 -3.39 -12.56
C ILE A 183 -12.63 -3.41 -11.44
N ALA A 184 -13.34 -4.52 -11.24
CA ALA A 184 -14.15 -4.71 -10.04
C ALA A 184 -13.21 -4.70 -8.83
N GLY A 185 -12.92 -3.49 -8.35
CA GLY A 185 -11.94 -3.21 -7.32
C GLY A 185 -12.16 -4.19 -6.20
N ASP A 186 -11.09 -4.91 -5.89
CA ASP A 186 -10.97 -5.66 -4.66
C ASP A 186 -11.33 -4.70 -3.53
N THR A 187 -12.60 -4.74 -3.09
CA THR A 187 -13.01 -4.22 -1.77
C THR A 187 -12.32 -5.02 -0.65
N GLN A 188 -11.20 -5.69 -0.92
CA GLN A 188 -10.83 -6.98 -0.38
C GLN A 188 -9.51 -6.89 0.38
N LEU A 189 -9.55 -5.99 1.36
CA LEU A 189 -8.86 -6.05 2.66
C LEU A 189 -7.57 -5.22 2.79
N PRO A 190 -7.34 -4.67 4.00
CA PRO A 190 -6.08 -4.05 4.33
C PRO A 190 -4.93 -5.07 4.25
N ILE A 191 -3.69 -4.59 4.25
CA ILE A 191 -2.45 -5.36 4.05
C ILE A 191 -2.53 -6.78 4.60
N GLU A 192 -2.31 -7.77 3.73
CA GLU A 192 -2.30 -9.16 4.14
C GLU A 192 -0.92 -9.56 4.66
N LEU A 193 -0.80 -9.63 5.99
CA LEU A 193 0.35 -10.27 6.64
C LEU A 193 0.29 -11.78 6.43
N THR A 194 1.28 -12.33 5.73
CA THR A 194 1.44 -13.78 5.57
C THR A 194 2.26 -14.40 6.69
N HIS A 195 3.08 -13.60 7.37
CA HIS A 195 3.89 -14.05 8.49
C HIS A 195 4.16 -12.92 9.47
N PHE A 196 4.12 -13.23 10.77
CA PHE A 196 4.55 -12.33 11.84
C PHE A 196 5.08 -13.15 13.02
N ALA A 197 6.32 -12.91 13.43
CA ALA A 197 6.99 -13.64 14.50
C ALA A 197 8.01 -12.77 15.24
N ALA A 198 8.25 -13.10 16.52
CA ALA A 198 9.32 -12.53 17.32
C ALA A 198 10.21 -13.65 17.86
N THR A 199 11.53 -13.51 17.73
CA THR A 199 12.53 -14.50 18.14
C THR A 199 13.53 -13.86 19.07
N SER A 200 13.75 -14.47 20.23
CA SER A 200 14.77 -14.06 21.20
C SER A 200 16.14 -14.61 20.79
N ASN A 201 17.14 -13.72 20.72
CA ASN A 201 18.56 -14.06 20.63
C ASN A 201 19.24 -13.87 22.00
N GLU A 202 20.57 -13.99 22.07
CA GLU A 202 21.30 -13.87 23.35
C GLU A 202 21.08 -12.52 24.05
N ASN A 203 21.04 -11.42 23.29
CA ASN A 203 20.99 -10.06 23.84
C ASN A 203 19.88 -9.17 23.26
N ASP A 204 19.15 -9.66 22.26
CA ASP A 204 18.13 -8.89 21.54
C ASP A 204 16.93 -9.76 21.16
N VAL A 205 15.87 -9.11 20.69
CA VAL A 205 14.72 -9.79 20.07
C VAL A 205 14.60 -9.31 18.63
N THR A 206 14.56 -10.24 17.68
CA THR A 206 14.27 -9.95 16.27
C THR A 206 12.79 -10.16 16.00
N ILE A 207 12.13 -9.11 15.53
CA ILE A 207 10.77 -9.11 15.03
C ILE A 207 10.84 -9.21 13.51
N TYR A 208 10.13 -10.17 12.94
CA TYR A 208 10.12 -10.47 11.52
C TYR A 208 8.68 -10.57 11.01
N TRP A 209 8.41 -9.96 9.86
CA TRP A 209 7.11 -10.08 9.21
C TRP A 209 7.24 -10.07 7.68
N GLN A 210 6.17 -10.55 7.05
CA GLN A 210 6.08 -10.71 5.61
C GLN A 210 4.69 -10.27 5.14
N THR A 211 4.66 -9.42 4.12
CA THR A 211 3.43 -8.98 3.44
C THR A 211 3.27 -9.76 2.14
N ALA A 212 2.04 -10.18 1.79
CA ALA A 212 1.75 -10.71 0.46
C ALA A 212 1.70 -9.60 -0.59
N SER A 213 1.05 -8.50 -0.21
CA SER A 213 0.89 -7.26 -0.95
C SER A 213 0.91 -6.07 0.02
N GLU A 214 1.18 -4.90 -0.52
CA GLU A 214 1.09 -3.62 0.20
C GLU A 214 0.32 -2.63 -0.67
N GLU A 215 -0.53 -1.84 -0.04
CA GLU A 215 -1.22 -0.75 -0.71
C GLU A 215 -1.26 0.43 0.23
N ASN A 216 -0.93 1.61 -0.28
CA ASN A 216 -0.86 2.87 0.45
C ASN A 216 0.03 2.86 1.73
N ASN A 217 0.88 1.85 1.88
CA ASN A 217 1.64 1.61 3.10
C ASN A 217 2.80 2.58 3.24
N HIS A 218 2.66 3.57 4.12
CA HIS A 218 3.73 4.51 4.40
C HIS A 218 4.79 3.86 5.32
N TYR A 219 4.39 3.33 6.47
CA TYR A 219 5.31 2.66 7.39
C TYR A 219 4.60 1.72 8.36
N PHE A 220 5.37 0.75 8.86
CA PHE A 220 5.02 -0.05 10.02
C PHE A 220 5.58 0.59 11.29
N THR A 221 4.76 0.68 12.32
CA THR A 221 5.12 1.00 13.69
C THR A 221 5.22 -0.29 14.50
N ILE A 222 6.37 -0.51 15.12
CA ILE A 222 6.61 -1.65 15.99
C ILE A 222 6.34 -1.21 17.42
N GLU A 223 5.43 -1.91 18.09
CA GLU A 223 5.05 -1.61 19.46
C GLU A 223 5.29 -2.80 20.38
N ARG A 224 5.66 -2.49 21.63
CA ARG A 224 6.03 -3.45 22.66
C ARG A 224 5.22 -3.26 23.92
N SER A 225 4.84 -4.36 24.57
CA SER A 225 4.08 -4.37 25.81
C SER A 225 4.56 -5.47 26.78
N VAL A 226 4.47 -5.20 28.08
CA VAL A 226 4.73 -6.18 29.16
C VAL A 226 3.46 -6.82 29.71
N ASP A 227 2.31 -6.19 29.49
CA ASP A 227 1.00 -6.62 30.01
C ASP A 227 0.04 -7.08 28.91
N GLY A 228 0.42 -6.90 27.63
CA GLY A 228 -0.42 -7.18 26.47
C GLY A 228 -1.56 -6.17 26.28
N ILE A 229 -1.58 -5.08 27.05
CA ILE A 229 -2.65 -4.07 27.06
C ILE A 229 -2.08 -2.70 26.70
N SER A 230 -1.04 -2.28 27.41
CA SER A 230 -0.38 -0.99 27.25
C SER A 230 0.84 -1.17 26.33
N PHE A 231 0.75 -0.60 25.13
CA PHE A 231 1.81 -0.68 24.13
C PHE A 231 2.60 0.62 24.04
N LYS A 232 3.91 0.47 23.83
CA LYS A 232 4.84 1.58 23.59
C LYS A 232 5.54 1.35 22.26
N THR A 233 5.56 2.38 21.41
CA THR A 233 6.35 2.39 20.18
C THR A 233 7.84 2.23 20.49
N ILE A 234 8.49 1.29 19.80
CA ILE A 234 9.94 1.04 19.90
C ILE A 234 10.68 1.32 18.59
N GLY A 235 9.97 1.46 17.47
CA GLY A 235 10.56 1.85 16.20
C GLY A 235 9.56 1.88 15.06
N THR A 236 10.03 2.32 13.89
CA THR A 236 9.28 2.30 12.64
C THR A 236 10.14 1.73 11.52
N VAL A 237 9.49 1.10 10.54
CA VAL A 237 10.12 0.58 9.32
C VAL A 237 9.29 1.04 8.13
N MET A 238 9.93 1.66 7.14
CA MET A 238 9.25 2.16 5.95
C MET A 238 8.60 1.02 5.18
N GLY A 239 7.34 1.24 4.77
CA GLY A 239 6.64 0.38 3.82
C GLY A 239 7.14 0.59 2.39
N ALA A 240 6.68 -0.24 1.47
CA ALA A 240 6.98 -0.09 0.04
C ALA A 240 6.04 0.90 -0.67
N GLY A 241 5.06 1.48 0.04
CA GLY A 241 3.97 2.22 -0.55
C GLY A 241 2.97 1.27 -1.20
N ASN A 242 3.31 0.74 -2.37
CA ASN A 242 2.50 -0.23 -3.09
C ASN A 242 3.35 -1.42 -3.54
N SER A 243 2.87 -2.63 -3.31
CA SER A 243 3.51 -3.87 -3.73
C SER A 243 2.47 -4.94 -4.05
N GLN A 244 2.65 -5.64 -5.16
CA GLN A 244 1.88 -6.84 -5.52
C GLN A 244 2.75 -8.11 -5.41
N ILE A 245 3.94 -7.97 -4.82
CA ILE A 245 4.86 -9.08 -4.55
C ILE A 245 5.12 -9.19 -3.06
N THR A 246 5.47 -10.40 -2.64
CA THR A 246 5.87 -10.66 -1.27
C THR A 246 7.09 -9.86 -0.85
N LEU A 247 6.99 -9.16 0.28
CA LEU A 247 8.10 -8.41 0.87
C LEU A 247 8.37 -8.87 2.29
N ASN A 248 9.65 -8.85 2.67
CA ASN A 248 10.13 -9.33 3.96
C ASN A 248 10.76 -8.19 4.74
N TYR A 249 10.40 -8.08 6.01
CA TYR A 249 10.82 -7.01 6.88
C TYR A 249 11.34 -7.56 8.21
N SER A 250 12.22 -6.79 8.83
CA SER A 250 12.69 -7.10 10.18
C SER A 250 12.97 -5.83 10.99
N PHE A 251 12.85 -5.97 12.29
CA PHE A 251 13.22 -4.97 13.27
C PHE A 251 13.88 -5.66 14.47
N THR A 252 14.95 -5.06 15.00
CA THR A 252 15.67 -5.62 16.15
C THR A 252 15.46 -4.74 17.38
N ASP A 253 14.85 -5.31 18.42
CA ASP A 253 14.81 -4.73 19.75
C ASP A 253 16.11 -5.05 20.49
N VAL A 254 17.02 -4.09 20.54
CA VAL A 254 18.34 -4.18 21.17
C VAL A 254 18.32 -3.99 22.69
N SER A 255 17.16 -3.73 23.28
CA SER A 255 17.00 -3.62 24.73
C SER A 255 15.70 -4.28 25.17
N PRO A 256 15.57 -5.59 24.90
CA PRO A 256 14.36 -6.34 25.21
C PRO A 256 14.18 -6.42 26.73
N LEU A 257 12.94 -6.36 27.16
CA LEU A 257 12.60 -6.50 28.57
C LEU A 257 12.73 -7.98 28.96
N SER A 258 13.27 -8.24 30.15
CA SER A 258 13.32 -9.60 30.67
C SER A 258 11.90 -10.08 31.00
N GLY A 259 11.60 -11.34 30.69
CA GLY A 259 10.28 -11.94 30.83
C GLY A 259 9.54 -12.08 29.51
N THR A 260 8.26 -12.40 29.59
CA THR A 260 7.38 -12.46 28.41
C THR A 260 7.02 -11.05 27.98
N THR A 261 7.34 -10.73 26.73
CA THR A 261 7.07 -9.44 26.11
C THR A 261 6.21 -9.67 24.87
N TYR A 262 5.24 -8.79 24.65
CA TYR A 262 4.33 -8.81 23.51
C TYR A 262 4.75 -7.76 22.48
N TYR A 263 4.70 -8.11 21.22
CA TYR A 263 4.99 -7.23 20.09
C TYR A 263 3.81 -7.22 19.14
N ARG A 264 3.46 -6.04 18.61
CA ARG A 264 2.48 -5.91 17.54
C ARG A 264 2.97 -4.91 16.49
N LEU A 265 2.38 -5.01 15.32
CA LEU A 265 2.58 -4.06 14.24
C LEU A 265 1.35 -3.18 14.12
N GLN A 266 1.57 -1.89 13.94
CA GLN A 266 0.57 -0.97 13.43
C GLN A 266 1.06 -0.46 12.08
N GLN A 267 0.30 -0.69 11.02
CA GLN A 267 0.59 -0.06 9.75
C GLN A 267 -0.10 1.29 9.65
N THR A 268 0.60 2.29 9.11
CA THR A 268 0.07 3.62 8.84
C THR A 268 0.15 3.93 7.34
N ASP A 269 -0.96 4.42 6.79
CA ASP A 269 -1.10 4.84 5.40
C ASP A 269 -0.51 6.24 5.16
N PHE A 270 -0.33 6.64 3.90
CA PHE A 270 0.06 8.02 3.57
C PHE A 270 -1.00 9.06 3.97
N ASP A 271 -2.27 8.66 4.07
CA ASP A 271 -3.37 9.52 4.54
C ASP A 271 -3.49 9.56 6.08
N GLY A 272 -2.64 8.82 6.79
CA GLY A 272 -2.60 8.76 8.25
C GLY A 272 -3.61 7.80 8.89
N LYS A 273 -4.43 7.08 8.10
CA LYS A 273 -5.19 5.93 8.60
C LYS A 273 -4.23 4.84 9.06
N PHE A 274 -4.69 4.00 9.98
CA PHE A 274 -3.87 2.92 10.49
C PHE A 274 -4.67 1.66 10.80
N GLU A 275 -4.01 0.53 10.69
CA GLU A 275 -4.49 -0.78 11.12
C GLU A 275 -3.52 -1.38 12.14
N ILE A 276 -4.04 -2.07 13.15
CA ILE A 276 -3.24 -2.81 14.13
C ILE A 276 -3.41 -4.31 13.88
N PHE A 277 -2.29 -5.02 13.72
CA PHE A 277 -2.28 -6.46 13.52
C PHE A 277 -2.24 -7.23 14.84
N ASN A 278 -2.55 -8.53 14.76
CA ASN A 278 -2.44 -9.46 15.88
C ASN A 278 -1.04 -9.44 16.50
N MET A 279 -0.97 -9.50 17.83
CA MET A 279 0.30 -9.51 18.57
C MET A 279 0.94 -10.90 18.64
N VAL A 280 2.26 -10.93 18.75
CA VAL A 280 3.06 -12.11 19.05
C VAL A 280 3.77 -11.93 20.39
N SER A 281 4.02 -13.02 21.10
CA SER A 281 4.76 -13.01 22.37
C SER A 281 6.09 -13.71 22.23
N VAL A 282 7.10 -13.20 22.92
CA VAL A 282 8.40 -13.88 23.08
C VAL A 282 8.87 -13.72 24.52
N SER A 283 9.44 -14.78 25.06
CA SER A 283 10.09 -14.74 26.37
C SER A 283 11.58 -14.50 26.17
N PHE A 284 12.09 -13.39 26.72
CA PHE A 284 13.51 -13.05 26.68
C PHE A 284 14.06 -13.09 28.11
N TYR A 285 15.14 -13.85 28.33
CA TYR A 285 15.77 -13.95 29.63
C TYR A 285 17.26 -13.68 29.50
N ASN A 286 17.70 -12.51 29.94
CA ASN A 286 19.12 -12.20 29.96
C ASN A 286 19.80 -13.05 31.05
N GLU A 287 20.83 -13.83 30.70
CA GLU A 287 21.57 -14.64 31.68
C GLU A 287 22.20 -13.82 32.83
N GLY A 288 22.37 -12.51 32.64
CA GLY A 288 22.93 -11.57 33.59
C GLY A 288 21.97 -11.08 34.68
N THR A 289 20.65 -11.27 34.53
CA THR A 289 19.67 -10.91 35.58
C THR A 289 19.41 -12.04 36.56
N LEU A 290 19.66 -13.29 36.16
CA LEU A 290 19.54 -14.48 37.01
C LEU A 290 20.74 -14.59 37.97
N LYS A 291 20.47 -14.48 39.27
CA LYS A 291 21.47 -14.65 40.32
C LYS A 291 21.19 -15.91 41.12
N VAL A 292 22.23 -16.73 41.33
CA VAL A 292 22.15 -17.92 42.18
C VAL A 292 23.19 -17.78 43.28
N PHE A 293 22.73 -17.70 44.54
CA PHE A 293 23.59 -17.49 45.69
C PHE A 293 23.02 -18.11 46.97
N PRO A 294 23.85 -18.54 47.94
CA PRO A 294 25.30 -18.61 47.83
C PRO A 294 25.74 -19.74 46.88
N ASN A 295 26.87 -19.55 46.20
CA ASN A 295 27.51 -20.60 45.41
C ASN A 295 29.03 -20.46 45.59
N PRO A 296 29.70 -21.36 46.34
CA PRO A 296 29.21 -22.64 46.85
C PRO A 296 28.11 -22.55 47.93
N ALA A 297 27.23 -23.55 47.97
CA ALA A 297 26.09 -23.69 48.88
C ALA A 297 26.33 -24.80 49.91
N SER A 298 25.81 -24.64 51.13
CA SER A 298 25.88 -25.67 52.18
C SER A 298 24.57 -26.44 52.34
N SER A 299 23.45 -25.73 52.55
CA SER A 299 22.13 -26.35 52.73
C SER A 299 21.05 -25.78 51.82
N TYR A 300 21.25 -24.60 51.21
CA TYR A 300 20.28 -23.99 50.32
C TYR A 300 20.95 -23.08 49.30
N ILE A 301 20.22 -22.81 48.22
CA ILE A 301 20.49 -21.70 47.31
C ILE A 301 19.25 -20.82 47.21
N THR A 302 19.46 -19.54 46.97
CA THR A 302 18.45 -18.58 46.56
C THR A 302 18.68 -18.25 45.09
N ILE A 303 17.59 -18.29 44.34
CA ILE A 303 17.53 -17.92 42.94
C ILE A 303 16.72 -16.63 42.87
N ASP A 304 17.38 -15.55 42.48
CA ASP A 304 16.76 -14.26 42.20
C ASP A 304 16.69 -14.07 40.69
N PHE A 305 15.47 -13.90 40.19
CA PHE A 305 15.18 -13.70 38.78
C PHE A 305 15.23 -12.21 38.37
N GLY A 306 15.54 -11.29 39.28
CA GLY A 306 15.58 -9.85 39.01
C GLY A 306 14.20 -9.19 38.88
N GLY A 307 13.13 -9.85 39.34
CA GLY A 307 11.76 -9.33 39.28
C GLY A 307 10.81 -10.05 38.32
N LEU A 308 11.20 -11.21 37.77
CA LEU A 308 10.36 -11.99 36.86
C LEU A 308 9.29 -12.79 37.63
N THR A 309 8.03 -12.69 37.23
CA THR A 309 6.94 -13.57 37.67
C THR A 309 6.48 -14.41 36.48
N ALA A 310 7.11 -15.56 36.29
CA ALA A 310 6.64 -16.56 35.33
C ALA A 310 6.80 -17.95 35.95
N GLN A 311 5.77 -18.79 35.80
CA GLN A 311 5.82 -20.19 36.19
C GLN A 311 6.99 -20.86 35.47
N SER A 312 8.08 -21.13 36.19
CA SER A 312 9.28 -21.74 35.61
C SER A 312 9.50 -23.12 36.22
N GLN A 313 9.97 -24.07 35.41
CA GLN A 313 10.44 -25.34 35.94
C GLN A 313 11.95 -25.28 36.13
N ILE A 314 12.38 -25.53 37.36
CA ILE A 314 13.79 -25.66 37.71
C ILE A 314 14.11 -27.14 37.82
N GLN A 315 15.19 -27.58 37.18
CA GLN A 315 15.76 -28.90 37.38
C GLN A 315 17.20 -28.77 37.86
N ILE A 316 17.58 -29.61 38.83
CA ILE A 316 18.96 -29.76 39.27
C ILE A 316 19.45 -31.10 38.78
N MET A 317 20.57 -31.11 38.07
CA MET A 317 21.16 -32.29 37.44
C MET A 317 22.56 -32.52 37.98
N ASN A 318 22.92 -33.78 38.21
CA ASN A 318 24.33 -34.12 38.48
C ASN A 318 25.15 -34.11 37.17
N LEU A 319 26.48 -34.25 37.27
CA LEU A 319 27.36 -34.27 36.10
C LEU A 319 27.17 -35.48 35.17
N HIS A 320 26.42 -36.49 35.59
CA HIS A 320 26.03 -37.64 34.74
C HIS A 320 24.72 -37.38 33.99
N GLY A 321 24.15 -36.17 34.08
CA GLY A 321 22.89 -35.79 33.43
C GLY A 321 21.64 -36.31 34.14
N GLN A 322 21.76 -36.88 35.34
CA GLN A 322 20.60 -37.35 36.10
C GLN A 322 19.95 -36.16 36.81
N VAL A 323 18.64 -35.97 36.59
CA VAL A 323 17.84 -35.00 37.33
C VAL A 323 17.68 -35.50 38.77
N VAL A 324 18.22 -34.75 39.72
CA VAL A 324 18.17 -35.07 41.16
C VAL A 324 17.10 -34.27 41.90
N LYS A 325 16.62 -33.16 41.32
CA LYS A 325 15.52 -32.36 41.88
C LYS A 325 14.77 -31.62 40.77
N THR A 326 13.45 -31.54 40.88
CA THR A 326 12.58 -30.76 39.98
C THR A 326 11.59 -29.95 40.80
N LEU A 327 11.45 -28.66 40.49
CA LEU A 327 10.61 -27.71 41.22
C LEU A 327 9.87 -26.79 40.24
N SER A 328 8.63 -26.45 40.57
CA SER A 328 7.90 -25.38 39.88
C SER A 328 7.97 -24.11 40.73
N VAL A 329 8.43 -23.01 40.16
CA VAL A 329 8.57 -21.73 40.87
C VAL A 329 7.57 -20.71 40.32
N TRP A 330 7.05 -19.89 41.22
CA TRP A 330 6.01 -18.88 40.94
C TRP A 330 6.41 -17.50 41.45
N GLU A 331 7.43 -17.43 42.30
CA GLU A 331 7.95 -16.20 42.89
C GLU A 331 9.21 -15.72 42.16
N SER A 332 9.44 -14.41 42.18
CA SER A 332 10.62 -13.78 41.57
C SER A 332 11.91 -14.05 42.33
N VAL A 333 11.80 -14.52 43.58
CA VAL A 333 12.90 -15.00 44.40
C VAL A 333 12.49 -16.33 45.03
N GLN A 334 13.24 -17.39 44.77
CA GLN A 334 12.96 -18.72 45.33
C GLN A 334 14.16 -19.24 46.10
N THR A 335 13.92 -19.68 47.34
CA THR A 335 14.90 -20.48 48.09
C THR A 335 14.64 -21.96 47.84
N ILE A 336 15.71 -22.70 47.54
CA ILE A 336 15.72 -24.14 47.30
C ILE A 336 16.58 -24.81 48.35
N ASP A 337 15.99 -25.71 49.12
CA ASP A 337 16.70 -26.60 50.04
C ASP A 337 17.48 -27.66 49.24
N LEU A 338 18.75 -27.84 49.60
CA LEU A 338 19.71 -28.77 49.01
C LEU A 338 20.26 -29.78 50.03
N SER A 339 19.73 -29.79 51.26
CA SER A 339 20.23 -30.64 52.37
C SER A 339 20.13 -32.14 52.11
N ASP A 340 19.29 -32.54 51.15
CA ASP A 340 19.10 -33.92 50.67
C ASP A 340 20.08 -34.32 49.56
N LEU A 341 20.92 -33.40 49.06
CA LEU A 341 21.88 -33.64 48.00
C LEU A 341 23.30 -33.80 48.56
N ALA A 342 24.07 -34.74 48.02
CA ALA A 342 25.46 -34.93 48.40
C ALA A 342 26.35 -33.78 47.91
N ALA A 343 27.43 -33.49 48.63
CA ALA A 343 28.43 -32.52 48.21
C ALA A 343 28.99 -32.85 46.81
N GLY A 344 29.10 -31.83 45.95
CA GLY A 344 29.48 -32.04 44.55
C GLY A 344 29.10 -30.90 43.62
N ASN A 345 29.34 -31.11 42.32
CA ASN A 345 28.98 -30.16 41.27
C ASN A 345 27.64 -30.57 40.63
N TYR A 346 26.79 -29.58 40.42
CA TYR A 346 25.49 -29.75 39.78
C TYR A 346 25.26 -28.68 38.72
N LEU A 347 24.39 -28.99 37.76
CA LEU A 347 23.86 -28.06 36.78
C LEU A 347 22.41 -27.75 37.16
N LEU A 348 22.13 -26.47 37.34
CA LEU A 348 20.78 -25.96 37.49
C LEU A 348 20.28 -25.51 36.13
N THR A 349 19.19 -26.09 35.66
CA THR A 349 18.52 -25.71 34.42
C THR A 349 17.19 -25.06 34.74
N ILE A 350 16.89 -23.97 34.04
CA ILE A 350 15.60 -23.27 34.15
C ILE A 350 14.97 -23.31 32.77
N ALA A 351 13.88 -24.08 32.66
CA ALA A 351 13.09 -24.15 31.44
C ALA A 351 12.02 -23.04 31.47
N ASN A 352 12.18 -22.02 30.62
CA ASN A 352 11.23 -20.94 30.49
C ASN A 352 11.26 -20.36 29.06
N GLY A 353 10.24 -20.62 28.25
CA GLY A 353 10.27 -20.33 26.81
C GLY A 353 11.19 -21.27 26.02
N ASN A 354 11.73 -20.78 24.90
CA ASN A 354 12.31 -21.62 23.84
C ASN A 354 13.75 -22.10 24.07
N GLN A 355 14.43 -21.64 25.13
CA GLN A 355 15.79 -22.09 25.48
C GLN A 355 15.93 -22.26 27.01
N PRO A 356 16.61 -23.31 27.50
CA PRO A 356 16.90 -23.47 28.92
C PRO A 356 18.15 -22.70 29.34
N ILE A 357 18.05 -21.92 30.42
CA ILE A 357 19.24 -21.30 31.05
C ILE A 357 19.94 -22.34 31.92
N VAL A 358 21.26 -22.44 31.84
CA VAL A 358 22.07 -23.38 32.63
C VAL A 358 23.07 -22.65 33.52
N LYS A 359 23.05 -22.91 34.84
CA LYS A 359 24.04 -22.41 35.80
C LYS A 359 24.70 -23.56 36.56
N ARG A 360 26.02 -23.50 36.72
CA ARG A 360 26.74 -24.44 37.59
C ARG A 360 26.63 -24.03 39.05
N ILE A 361 26.26 -24.96 39.92
CA ILE A 361 26.26 -24.80 41.38
C ILE A 361 27.17 -25.82 42.05
N VAL A 362 27.78 -25.45 43.17
CA VAL A 362 28.66 -26.29 44.00
C VAL A 362 28.02 -26.47 45.37
N ILE A 363 27.83 -27.71 45.82
CA ILE A 363 27.33 -28.05 47.15
C ILE A 363 28.49 -28.58 48.00
N GLN A 364 28.65 -28.08 49.23
CA GLN A 364 29.76 -28.40 50.15
C GLN A 364 29.31 -29.16 51.39
#